data_AF-A0A7W1W321-F1
#
_entry.id   AF-A0A7W1W321-F1
#
_cell.length_a   1.000
_cell.length_b   1.000
_cell.length_c   1.000
_cell.angle_alpha   90.00
_cell.angle_beta   90.00
_cell.angle_gamma   90.00
#
_symmetry.space_group_name_H-M   'P 1'
#
loop_
_entity.id
_entity.type
_entity.pdbx_description
1 polymer ?
#
loop_
_entity_poly.entity_id
_entity_poly.type
_entity_poly.pdbx_seq_one_letter_code
_entity_poly.pdbx_strand_id
1 'polypeptide(L)'
;MKFIKNLCSAVFLGALVLFSALAVFAQNQPKLNTKILLVPLDDRPPCLQFTVKMGLIGDAEIITPPSKLLGKFTTPGQSDKIVEWLKAQDLKRFDSAIVSLDMTAYGGLVAMRRYGETTAADALGRIEVLREIKRRAPKLTVYVQSVIMRLAPTGDGKNESYRERLSRWAEISPYAESKAETAKLEREIPSEVLTDYKNARQRDLAVNLKAIDFVREGTIDYLVLSQDDAKPRGIHVADRERLIAEVNKLKLTDRIAVQPGADEVSMLLLARALNRRFNFSPRIKAVYSSEESANKVMPFEDRALRETVSFHVKATGSKEVKNDAQADLLFYVYASRFEPGRAESFAREIEEKIKKGNRIVVADIDPKGDVQGG
;
A
#
# COMPACT_ATOMS: atom_id res chain seq x y z
N MET A 1 65.02 6.63 22.92
CA MET A 1 64.81 6.54 21.45
C MET A 1 64.32 5.18 20.93
N LYS A 2 64.50 4.04 21.62
CA LYS A 2 63.97 2.72 21.15
C LYS A 2 62.45 2.51 21.39
N PHE A 3 61.86 3.16 22.38
CA PHE A 3 60.42 3.00 22.70
C PHE A 3 59.47 3.69 21.71
N ILE A 4 59.89 4.77 21.04
CA ILE A 4 59.04 5.56 20.13
C ILE A 4 58.92 4.89 18.75
N LYS A 5 59.94 4.13 18.30
CA LYS A 5 59.90 3.43 17.01
C LYS A 5 58.94 2.22 17.01
N ASN A 6 58.79 1.53 18.13
CA ASN A 6 57.89 0.36 18.22
C ASN A 6 56.41 0.77 18.30
N LEU A 7 56.11 1.97 18.82
CA LEU A 7 54.74 2.48 18.89
C LEU A 7 54.22 2.93 17.52
N CYS A 8 55.08 3.53 16.68
CA CYS A 8 54.70 3.91 15.31
C CYS A 8 54.42 2.70 14.40
N SER A 9 55.21 1.62 14.49
CA SER A 9 54.98 0.41 13.69
C SER A 9 53.72 -0.35 14.11
N ALA A 10 53.38 -0.38 15.40
CA ALA A 10 52.16 -1.03 15.90
C ALA A 10 50.87 -0.25 15.51
N VAL A 11 50.93 1.09 15.50
CA VAL A 11 49.81 1.94 15.05
C VAL A 11 49.61 1.83 13.53
N PHE A 12 50.68 1.73 12.75
CA PHE A 12 50.58 1.55 11.29
C PHE A 12 50.03 0.16 10.92
N LEU A 13 50.45 -0.91 11.62
CA LEU A 13 49.93 -2.26 11.41
C LEU A 13 48.46 -2.39 11.84
N GLY A 14 48.08 -1.76 12.96
CA GLY A 14 46.69 -1.73 13.44
C GLY A 14 45.76 -0.94 12.50
N ALA A 15 46.24 0.17 11.92
CA ALA A 15 45.50 0.95 10.93
C ALA A 15 45.33 0.18 9.60
N LEU A 16 46.35 -0.57 9.16
CA LEU A 16 46.27 -1.41 7.95
C LEU A 16 45.28 -2.57 8.13
N VAL A 17 45.30 -3.23 9.29
CA VAL A 17 44.38 -4.34 9.64
C VAL A 17 42.93 -3.84 9.74
N LEU A 18 42.69 -2.67 10.35
CA LEU A 18 41.35 -2.04 10.38
C LEU A 18 40.86 -1.66 8.98
N PHE A 19 41.73 -1.13 8.10
CA PHE A 19 41.36 -0.79 6.73
C PHE A 19 41.04 -2.03 5.88
N SER A 20 41.79 -3.12 6.05
CA SER A 20 41.49 -4.39 5.38
C SER A 20 40.22 -5.05 5.91
N ALA A 21 39.93 -4.97 7.22
CA ALA A 21 38.69 -5.49 7.78
C ALA A 21 37.46 -4.71 7.28
N LEU A 22 37.55 -3.38 7.24
CA LEU A 22 36.47 -2.52 6.69
C LEU A 22 36.25 -2.73 5.19
N ALA A 23 37.31 -2.98 4.41
CA ALA A 23 37.21 -3.29 2.99
C ALA A 23 36.57 -4.67 2.73
N VAL A 24 36.83 -5.67 3.58
CA VAL A 24 36.22 -7.01 3.49
C VAL A 24 34.74 -6.98 3.89
N PHE A 25 34.35 -6.16 4.87
CA PHE A 25 32.92 -5.96 5.22
C PHE A 25 32.15 -5.16 4.16
N ALA A 26 32.80 -4.23 3.45
CA ALA A 26 32.17 -3.49 2.35
C ALA A 26 31.96 -4.33 1.08
N GLN A 27 32.74 -5.40 0.87
CA GLN A 27 32.69 -6.23 -0.33
C GLN A 27 31.77 -7.47 -0.23
N ASN A 28 31.27 -7.80 0.96
CA ASN A 28 30.41 -8.97 1.19
C ASN A 28 28.96 -8.60 1.55
N GLN A 29 28.39 -7.58 0.91
CA GLN A 29 26.93 -7.46 0.87
C GLN A 29 26.39 -8.65 0.04
N PRO A 30 25.56 -9.53 0.59
CA PRO A 30 24.99 -10.63 -0.16
C PRO A 30 24.28 -10.06 -1.40
N LYS A 31 24.65 -10.56 -2.58
CA LYS A 31 24.03 -10.14 -3.83
C LYS A 31 22.60 -10.67 -3.84
N LEU A 32 21.64 -9.75 -3.77
CA LEU A 32 20.23 -10.09 -3.81
C LEU A 32 19.85 -10.66 -5.19
N ASN A 33 19.00 -11.68 -5.22
CA ASN A 33 18.68 -12.42 -6.45
C ASN A 33 17.48 -11.86 -7.22
N THR A 34 16.72 -10.94 -6.61
CA THR A 34 15.54 -10.32 -7.20
C THR A 34 15.71 -8.81 -7.22
N LYS A 35 15.27 -8.14 -8.28
CA LYS A 35 15.29 -6.68 -8.39
C LYS A 35 13.91 -6.14 -8.77
N ILE A 36 13.38 -5.24 -7.96
CA ILE A 36 12.01 -4.72 -8.10
C ILE A 36 12.03 -3.19 -8.12
N LEU A 37 11.35 -2.60 -9.10
CA LEU A 37 11.06 -1.16 -9.09
C LEU A 37 9.87 -0.89 -8.17
N LEU A 38 9.97 0.14 -7.34
CA LEU A 38 8.87 0.61 -6.49
C LEU A 38 8.66 2.11 -6.67
N VAL A 39 7.48 2.50 -7.15
CA VAL A 39 6.94 3.86 -6.95
C VAL A 39 5.92 3.76 -5.81
N PRO A 40 6.26 4.24 -4.60
CA PRO A 40 5.40 4.09 -3.42
C PRO A 40 4.20 5.04 -3.49
N LEU A 41 3.20 4.82 -2.64
CA LEU A 41 2.02 5.69 -2.51
C LEU A 41 2.38 7.10 -2.00
N ASP A 42 3.30 7.18 -1.04
CA ASP A 42 3.89 8.41 -0.48
C ASP A 42 5.21 8.09 0.25
N ASP A 43 5.77 9.06 0.98
CA ASP A 43 7.03 8.93 1.72
C ASP A 43 6.90 8.29 3.12
N ARG A 44 5.68 7.92 3.55
CA ARG A 44 5.46 7.37 4.90
C ARG A 44 6.06 5.97 5.04
N PRO A 45 6.46 5.56 6.26
CA PRO A 45 7.09 4.26 6.48
C PRO A 45 6.31 3.05 5.94
N PRO A 46 4.98 2.94 6.10
CA PRO A 46 4.21 1.82 5.56
C PRO A 46 4.27 1.70 4.02
N CYS A 47 4.33 2.84 3.33
CA CYS A 47 4.28 2.91 1.87
C CYS A 47 5.66 2.69 1.21
N LEU A 48 6.73 3.06 1.91
CA LEU A 48 8.10 3.08 1.38
C LEU A 48 9.07 2.24 2.23
N GLN A 49 9.33 2.67 3.46
CA GLN A 49 10.41 2.11 4.26
C GLN A 49 10.19 0.63 4.58
N PHE A 50 8.96 0.25 4.93
CA PHE A 50 8.62 -1.12 5.30
C PHE A 50 8.71 -2.04 4.08
N THR A 51 8.23 -1.60 2.93
CA THR A 51 8.37 -2.33 1.66
C THR A 51 9.83 -2.55 1.27
N VAL A 52 10.68 -1.52 1.41
CA VAL A 52 12.13 -1.66 1.16
C VAL A 52 12.76 -2.66 2.12
N LYS A 53 12.48 -2.57 3.43
CA LYS A 53 13.02 -3.50 4.44
C LYS A 53 12.51 -4.93 4.23
N MET A 54 11.25 -5.09 3.88
CA MET A 54 10.65 -6.39 3.56
C MET A 54 11.30 -7.02 2.32
N GLY A 55 11.68 -6.21 1.33
CA GLY A 55 12.43 -6.69 0.17
C GLY A 55 13.78 -7.29 0.57
N LEU A 56 14.54 -6.61 1.43
CA LEU A 56 15.81 -7.11 1.94
C LEU A 56 15.66 -8.45 2.67
N ILE A 57 14.60 -8.61 3.47
CA ILE A 57 14.28 -9.88 4.14
C ILE A 57 13.93 -10.97 3.11
N GLY A 58 13.24 -10.61 2.04
CA GLY A 58 12.77 -11.50 0.98
C GLY A 58 13.75 -11.72 -0.18
N ASP A 59 15.04 -11.46 0.00
CA ASP A 59 16.09 -11.59 -1.04
C ASP A 59 15.80 -10.75 -2.31
N ALA A 60 15.34 -9.51 -2.10
CA ALA A 60 15.00 -8.58 -3.17
C ALA A 60 15.52 -7.16 -2.93
N GLU A 61 16.22 -6.64 -3.94
CA GLU A 61 16.63 -5.24 -3.99
C GLU A 61 15.45 -4.39 -4.51
N ILE A 62 14.99 -3.46 -3.67
CA ILE A 62 13.90 -2.54 -4.01
C ILE A 62 14.50 -1.20 -4.45
N ILE A 63 14.25 -0.81 -5.69
CA ILE A 63 14.73 0.44 -6.28
C ILE A 63 13.59 1.45 -6.36
N THR A 64 13.76 2.60 -5.74
CA THR A 64 12.75 3.65 -5.62
C THR A 64 13.20 4.96 -6.27
N PRO A 65 12.27 5.88 -6.60
CA PRO A 65 12.64 7.26 -6.89
C PRO A 65 13.41 7.87 -5.71
N PRO A 66 14.31 8.84 -5.97
CA PRO A 66 14.91 9.64 -4.90
C PRO A 66 13.83 10.23 -3.99
N SER A 67 14.01 10.16 -2.67
CA SER A 67 13.02 10.59 -1.68
C SER A 67 12.53 12.03 -1.89
N LYS A 68 13.42 12.93 -2.34
CA LYS A 68 13.10 14.33 -2.69
C LYS A 68 12.02 14.48 -3.78
N LEU A 69 11.75 13.43 -4.57
CA LEU A 69 10.70 13.43 -5.58
C LEU A 69 9.33 13.00 -5.05
N LEU A 70 9.26 12.37 -3.87
CA LEU A 70 8.02 11.79 -3.36
C LEU A 70 7.11 12.80 -2.64
N GLY A 71 7.60 14.02 -2.41
CA GLY A 71 6.88 15.01 -1.62
C GLY A 71 6.89 14.68 -0.12
N LYS A 72 6.04 15.34 0.65
CA LYS A 72 5.86 15.11 2.10
C LYS A 72 4.53 15.68 2.58
N PHE A 73 3.67 14.84 3.14
CA PHE A 73 2.37 15.20 3.72
C PHE A 73 1.49 16.03 2.77
N THR A 74 1.48 17.35 2.90
CA THR A 74 0.68 18.27 2.05
C THR A 74 1.43 18.82 0.84
N THR A 75 2.73 18.57 0.74
CA THR A 75 3.56 18.89 -0.43
C THR A 75 3.53 17.70 -1.39
N PRO A 76 2.94 17.83 -2.59
CA PRO A 76 2.89 16.75 -3.57
C PRO A 76 4.29 16.31 -4.03
N GLY A 77 4.39 15.04 -4.41
CA GLY A 77 5.51 14.51 -5.18
C GLY A 77 5.59 15.11 -6.59
N GLN A 78 6.77 15.01 -7.18
CA GLN A 78 7.07 15.56 -8.50
C GLN A 78 6.76 14.52 -9.58
N SER A 79 5.47 14.34 -9.90
CA SER A 79 4.99 13.31 -10.83
C SER A 79 5.73 13.28 -12.17
N ASP A 80 5.96 14.43 -12.79
CA ASP A 80 6.66 14.49 -14.08
C ASP A 80 8.12 14.01 -13.95
N LYS A 81 8.78 14.29 -12.82
CA LYS A 81 10.13 13.79 -12.51
C LYS A 81 10.15 12.31 -12.17
N ILE A 82 9.09 11.78 -11.56
CA ILE A 82 8.92 10.34 -11.33
C ILE A 82 8.71 9.61 -12.66
N VAL A 83 7.93 10.19 -13.58
CA VAL A 83 7.76 9.68 -14.94
C VAL A 83 9.09 9.68 -15.70
N GLU A 84 9.85 10.78 -15.66
CA GLU A 84 11.21 10.84 -16.22
C GLU A 84 12.12 9.76 -15.61
N TRP A 85 12.08 9.61 -14.28
CA TRP A 85 12.88 8.62 -13.56
C TRP A 85 12.53 7.19 -13.96
N LEU A 86 11.25 6.84 -14.10
CA LEU A 86 10.79 5.53 -14.60
C LEU A 86 11.31 5.27 -16.01
N LYS A 87 11.24 6.28 -16.89
CA LYS A 87 11.72 6.16 -18.28
C LYS A 87 13.24 5.98 -18.35
N ALA A 88 13.99 6.52 -17.41
CA ALA A 88 15.45 6.40 -17.38
C ALA A 88 15.95 5.02 -16.91
N GLN A 89 15.09 4.16 -16.36
CA GLN A 89 15.50 2.85 -15.86
C GLN A 89 15.87 1.88 -16.98
N ASP A 90 16.87 1.02 -16.72
CA ASP A 90 17.13 -0.18 -17.52
C ASP A 90 16.14 -1.28 -17.12
N LEU A 91 14.93 -1.18 -17.65
CA LEU A 91 13.77 -2.00 -17.29
C LEU A 91 14.01 -3.53 -17.44
N LYS A 92 14.97 -3.95 -18.28
CA LYS A 92 15.27 -5.37 -18.50
C LYS A 92 16.01 -6.02 -17.32
N ARG A 93 16.55 -5.22 -16.40
CA ARG A 93 17.24 -5.69 -15.19
C ARG A 93 16.31 -5.98 -14.02
N PHE A 94 15.02 -5.68 -14.16
CA PHE A 94 14.03 -5.83 -13.11
C PHE A 94 13.13 -7.03 -13.38
N ASP A 95 12.85 -7.81 -12.34
CA ASP A 95 11.91 -8.92 -12.39
C ASP A 95 10.46 -8.41 -12.40
N SER A 96 10.21 -7.32 -11.68
CA SER A 96 8.88 -6.70 -11.61
C SER A 96 8.94 -5.21 -11.24
N ALA A 97 7.81 -4.53 -11.43
CA ALA A 97 7.58 -3.18 -10.97
C ALA A 97 6.30 -3.14 -10.13
N ILE A 98 6.34 -2.39 -9.03
CA ILE A 98 5.20 -2.06 -8.17
C ILE A 98 5.01 -0.56 -8.27
N VAL A 99 3.85 -0.11 -8.74
CA VAL A 99 3.62 1.32 -9.03
C VAL A 99 2.31 1.79 -8.42
N SER A 100 2.39 2.82 -7.56
CA SER A 100 1.22 3.61 -7.19
C SER A 100 0.87 4.58 -8.32
N LEU A 101 -0.37 4.49 -8.82
CA LEU A 101 -0.89 5.49 -9.76
C LEU A 101 -1.07 6.84 -9.08
N ASP A 102 -1.37 6.88 -7.80
CA ASP A 102 -1.60 8.12 -7.07
C ASP A 102 -0.33 9.00 -7.02
N MET A 103 0.82 8.37 -6.76
CA MET A 103 2.13 9.03 -6.84
C MET A 103 2.46 9.45 -8.28
N THR A 104 2.21 8.57 -9.23
CA THR A 104 2.52 8.81 -10.65
C THR A 104 1.65 9.91 -11.27
N ALA A 105 0.36 9.96 -10.93
CA ALA A 105 -0.62 10.86 -11.50
C ALA A 105 -0.65 12.22 -10.79
N TYR A 106 -0.62 12.21 -9.45
CA TYR A 106 -0.94 13.38 -8.62
C TYR A 106 0.21 13.80 -7.69
N GLY A 107 1.19 12.93 -7.44
CA GLY A 107 2.23 13.16 -6.46
C GLY A 107 1.87 12.64 -5.06
N GLY A 108 0.95 11.67 -4.97
CA GLY A 108 0.71 10.87 -3.77
C GLY A 108 -0.70 11.00 -3.22
N LEU A 109 -0.97 10.28 -2.12
CA LEU A 109 -2.31 10.08 -1.57
C LEU A 109 -3.04 11.38 -1.20
N VAL A 110 -2.36 12.33 -0.54
CA VAL A 110 -3.00 13.60 -0.15
C VAL A 110 -3.27 14.48 -1.36
N ALA A 111 -2.37 14.48 -2.34
CA ALA A 111 -2.52 15.27 -3.57
C ALA A 111 -3.68 14.74 -4.44
N MET A 112 -3.87 13.43 -4.49
CA MET A 112 -5.00 12.77 -5.15
C MET A 112 -6.37 13.30 -4.69
N ARG A 113 -6.49 13.67 -3.41
CA ARG A 113 -7.73 14.15 -2.79
C ARG A 113 -8.04 15.64 -3.06
N ARG A 114 -7.14 16.37 -3.72
CA ARG A 114 -7.26 17.82 -3.96
C ARG A 114 -7.44 18.12 -5.45
N TYR A 115 -8.39 18.98 -5.80
CA TYR A 115 -8.54 19.50 -7.15
C TYR A 115 -7.80 20.84 -7.25
N GLY A 116 -7.07 21.07 -8.33
CA GLY A 116 -6.22 22.27 -8.48
C GLY A 116 -5.04 22.03 -9.40
N GLU A 117 -3.92 21.54 -8.85
CA GLU A 117 -2.63 21.48 -9.55
C GLU A 117 -2.54 20.41 -10.65
N THR A 118 -3.46 19.43 -10.67
CA THR A 118 -3.44 18.33 -11.64
C THR A 118 -4.83 18.11 -12.21
N THR A 119 -4.98 18.35 -13.51
CA THR A 119 -6.24 18.07 -14.22
C THR A 119 -6.41 16.58 -14.51
N ALA A 120 -7.59 16.17 -14.98
CA ALA A 120 -7.79 14.80 -15.46
C ALA A 120 -6.92 14.47 -16.67
N ALA A 121 -6.67 15.44 -17.56
CA ALA A 121 -5.79 15.24 -18.71
C ALA A 121 -4.34 15.01 -18.26
N ASP A 122 -3.85 15.79 -17.29
CA ASP A 122 -2.50 15.61 -16.73
C ASP A 122 -2.35 14.25 -16.06
N ALA A 123 -3.30 13.89 -15.20
CA ALA A 123 -3.29 12.62 -14.48
C ALA A 123 -3.30 11.42 -15.44
N LEU A 124 -4.22 11.42 -16.41
CA LEU A 124 -4.31 10.36 -17.42
C LEU A 124 -3.07 10.33 -18.32
N GLY A 125 -2.53 11.48 -18.71
CA GLY A 125 -1.31 11.58 -19.52
C GLY A 125 -0.08 11.02 -18.81
N ARG A 126 0.07 11.27 -17.51
CA ARG A 126 1.21 10.78 -16.71
C ARG A 126 1.21 9.25 -16.58
N ILE A 127 0.06 8.62 -16.34
CA ILE A 127 -0.02 7.16 -16.16
C ILE A 127 0.24 6.37 -17.44
N GLU A 128 0.17 7.00 -18.62
CA GLU A 128 0.55 6.36 -19.90
C GLU A 128 2.02 5.91 -19.94
N VAL A 129 2.86 6.38 -19.01
CA VAL A 129 4.21 5.84 -18.79
C VAL A 129 4.18 4.31 -18.58
N LEU A 130 3.10 3.75 -18.00
CA LEU A 130 2.97 2.30 -17.81
C LEU A 130 2.92 1.53 -19.13
N ARG A 131 2.23 2.06 -20.15
CA ARG A 131 2.23 1.46 -21.49
C ARG A 131 3.63 1.54 -22.11
N GLU A 132 4.31 2.66 -21.93
CA GLU A 132 5.67 2.86 -22.44
C GLU A 132 6.65 1.85 -21.83
N ILE A 133 6.65 1.67 -20.50
CA ILE A 133 7.55 0.72 -19.84
C ILE A 133 7.24 -0.73 -20.25
N LYS A 134 5.96 -1.11 -20.37
CA LYS A 134 5.57 -2.47 -20.79
C LYS A 134 6.01 -2.74 -22.22
N ARG A 135 5.87 -1.77 -23.13
CA ARG A 135 6.37 -1.89 -24.51
C ARG A 135 7.88 -2.06 -24.58
N ARG A 136 8.64 -1.34 -23.75
CA ARG A 136 10.11 -1.41 -23.70
C ARG A 136 10.64 -2.68 -23.04
N ALA A 137 9.89 -3.23 -22.09
CA ALA A 137 10.21 -4.49 -21.40
C ALA A 137 8.98 -5.39 -21.29
N PRO A 138 8.57 -6.10 -22.37
CA PRO A 138 7.34 -6.90 -22.37
C PRO A 138 7.30 -8.04 -21.33
N LYS A 139 8.47 -8.49 -20.86
CA LYS A 139 8.61 -9.53 -19.83
C LYS A 139 8.51 -8.99 -18.40
N LEU A 140 8.57 -7.68 -18.19
CA LEU A 140 8.44 -7.07 -16.87
C LEU A 140 7.03 -7.31 -16.34
N THR A 141 6.91 -7.88 -15.14
CA THR A 141 5.61 -8.00 -14.48
C THR A 141 5.28 -6.70 -13.77
N VAL A 142 4.13 -6.09 -14.06
CA VAL A 142 3.72 -4.78 -13.55
C VAL A 142 2.54 -4.96 -12.58
N TYR A 143 2.81 -4.72 -11.30
CA TYR A 143 1.85 -4.65 -10.21
C TYR A 143 1.49 -3.20 -9.93
N VAL A 144 0.20 -2.91 -9.77
CA VAL A 144 -0.26 -1.52 -9.59
C VAL A 144 -1.21 -1.40 -8.42
N GLN A 145 -1.08 -0.30 -7.70
CA GLN A 145 -2.06 0.19 -6.75
C GLN A 145 -2.69 1.48 -7.29
N SER A 146 -3.99 1.63 -7.13
CA SER A 146 -4.69 2.90 -7.30
C SER A 146 -5.75 3.00 -6.20
N VAL A 147 -5.80 4.14 -5.52
CA VAL A 147 -6.72 4.31 -4.38
C VAL A 147 -8.08 4.82 -4.86
N ILE A 148 -9.15 4.38 -4.21
CA ILE A 148 -10.49 4.94 -4.36
C ILE A 148 -10.63 6.06 -3.32
N MET A 149 -10.88 7.28 -3.78
CA MET A 149 -10.91 8.46 -2.91
C MET A 149 -11.89 8.29 -1.72
N ARG A 150 -11.38 8.51 -0.50
CA ARG A 150 -12.15 8.49 0.75
C ARG A 150 -13.16 9.64 0.88
N LEU A 151 -14.05 9.54 1.86
CA LEU A 151 -15.08 10.56 2.14
C LEU A 151 -14.50 11.90 2.62
N ALA A 152 -13.68 11.86 3.67
CA ALA A 152 -13.21 13.08 4.33
C ALA A 152 -11.95 13.63 3.65
N PRO A 153 -11.83 14.94 3.40
CA PRO A 153 -10.55 15.49 2.96
C PRO A 153 -9.49 15.37 4.08
N THR A 154 -8.22 15.40 3.69
CA THR A 154 -7.08 15.42 4.63
C THR A 154 -7.15 16.68 5.49
N GLY A 155 -7.09 16.55 6.82
CA GLY A 155 -6.96 17.71 7.70
C GLY A 155 -5.61 18.38 7.52
N ASP A 156 -5.59 19.69 7.25
CA ASP A 156 -4.37 20.47 7.01
C ASP A 156 -4.30 21.77 7.83
N GLY A 157 -5.17 21.89 8.84
CA GLY A 157 -5.32 23.08 9.69
C GLY A 157 -6.02 24.26 9.01
N LYS A 158 -6.17 24.25 7.67
CA LYS A 158 -6.83 25.33 6.91
C LYS A 158 -8.29 25.01 6.59
N ASN A 159 -8.63 23.72 6.54
CA ASN A 159 -9.96 23.25 6.16
C ASN A 159 -10.90 22.95 7.35
N GLU A 160 -10.49 23.23 8.58
CA GLU A 160 -11.25 22.91 9.79
C GLU A 160 -12.67 23.49 9.77
N SER A 161 -12.85 24.68 9.19
CA SER A 161 -14.13 25.39 9.13
C SER A 161 -15.21 24.68 8.31
N TYR A 162 -14.86 23.77 7.40
CA TYR A 162 -15.80 23.07 6.52
C TYR A 162 -15.58 21.55 6.41
N ARG A 163 -14.45 21.01 6.87
CA ARG A 163 -14.06 19.60 6.69
C ARG A 163 -15.12 18.61 7.19
N GLU A 164 -15.68 18.85 8.37
CA GLU A 164 -16.70 17.97 8.95
C GLU A 164 -18.02 18.04 8.17
N ARG A 165 -18.43 19.24 7.74
CA ARG A 165 -19.61 19.43 6.90
C ARG A 165 -19.46 18.74 5.54
N LEU A 166 -18.29 18.86 4.91
CA LEU A 166 -17.99 18.19 3.65
C LEU A 166 -17.98 16.66 3.81
N SER A 167 -17.37 16.15 4.89
CA SER A 167 -17.36 14.71 5.19
C SER A 167 -18.79 14.19 5.41
N ARG A 168 -19.62 14.94 6.14
CA ARG A 168 -21.04 14.62 6.34
C ARG A 168 -21.82 14.66 5.04
N TRP A 169 -21.60 15.68 4.20
CA TRP A 169 -22.23 15.79 2.88
C TRP A 169 -21.85 14.59 2.01
N ALA A 170 -20.58 14.19 1.98
CA ALA A 170 -20.12 13.04 1.21
C ALA A 170 -20.73 11.72 1.71
N GLU A 171 -20.97 11.60 3.01
CA GLU A 171 -21.62 10.45 3.62
C GLU A 171 -23.13 10.35 3.28
N ILE A 172 -23.85 11.46 3.18
CA ILE A 172 -25.32 11.44 3.07
C ILE A 172 -25.89 11.82 1.71
N SER A 173 -25.16 12.58 0.89
CA SER A 173 -25.67 13.15 -0.37
C SER A 173 -26.24 12.16 -1.39
N PRO A 174 -25.81 10.88 -1.46
CA PRO A 174 -26.43 9.93 -2.39
C PRO A 174 -27.83 9.45 -1.98
N TYR A 175 -28.27 9.73 -0.76
CA TYR A 175 -29.45 9.10 -0.17
C TYR A 175 -30.67 10.03 -0.14
N ALA A 176 -31.80 9.55 -0.66
CA ALA A 176 -33.01 10.35 -0.85
C ALA A 176 -33.60 10.85 0.48
N GLU A 177 -33.50 10.04 1.54
CA GLU A 177 -33.96 10.40 2.89
C GLU A 177 -33.20 11.60 3.49
N SER A 178 -32.00 11.90 3.00
CA SER A 178 -31.13 12.96 3.49
C SER A 178 -31.18 14.23 2.62
N LYS A 179 -32.18 14.38 1.75
CA LYS A 179 -32.25 15.50 0.78
C LYS A 179 -32.25 16.88 1.44
N ALA A 180 -32.98 17.06 2.55
CA ALA A 180 -33.01 18.32 3.31
C ALA A 180 -31.66 18.60 4.01
N GLU A 181 -31.10 17.56 4.65
CA GLU A 181 -29.70 17.41 5.12
C GLU A 181 -28.71 18.03 4.13
N THR A 182 -28.68 17.40 2.97
CA THR A 182 -27.77 17.66 1.86
C THR A 182 -27.89 19.10 1.37
N ALA A 183 -29.11 19.58 1.09
CA ALA A 183 -29.32 20.93 0.61
C ALA A 183 -28.89 22.01 1.62
N LYS A 184 -28.97 21.73 2.93
CA LYS A 184 -28.43 22.62 3.97
C LYS A 184 -26.90 22.65 3.91
N LEU A 185 -26.26 21.49 3.89
CA LEU A 185 -24.80 21.38 3.83
C LEU A 185 -24.23 22.03 2.56
N GLU A 186 -24.88 21.89 1.42
CA GLU A 186 -24.47 22.53 0.16
C GLU A 186 -24.47 24.06 0.22
N ARG A 187 -25.28 24.67 1.11
CA ARG A 187 -25.25 26.12 1.37
C ARG A 187 -24.19 26.54 2.38
N GLU A 188 -23.80 25.64 3.28
CA GLU A 188 -22.85 25.92 4.38
C GLU A 188 -21.40 25.59 4.01
N ILE A 189 -21.18 24.77 2.99
CA ILE A 189 -19.85 24.47 2.45
C ILE A 189 -19.53 25.50 1.36
N PRO A 190 -18.33 26.10 1.34
CA PRO A 190 -17.93 26.97 0.25
C PRO A 190 -18.09 26.27 -1.11
N SER A 191 -18.75 26.93 -2.06
CA SER A 191 -19.13 26.33 -3.36
C SER A 191 -17.92 25.83 -4.15
N GLU A 192 -16.81 26.58 -4.12
CA GLU A 192 -15.54 26.20 -4.76
C GLU A 192 -14.98 24.91 -4.15
N VAL A 193 -14.96 24.79 -2.82
CA VAL A 193 -14.51 23.59 -2.10
C VAL A 193 -15.34 22.36 -2.47
N LEU A 194 -16.67 22.50 -2.52
CA LEU A 194 -17.55 21.39 -2.88
C LEU A 194 -17.35 20.98 -4.35
N THR A 195 -17.17 21.96 -5.24
CA THR A 195 -16.90 21.74 -6.66
C THR A 195 -15.58 21.02 -6.86
N ASP A 196 -14.52 21.49 -6.19
CA ASP A 196 -13.19 20.87 -6.20
C ASP A 196 -13.25 19.45 -5.66
N TYR A 197 -13.95 19.20 -4.55
CA TYR A 197 -14.12 17.84 -4.03
C TYR A 197 -14.80 16.91 -5.06
N LYS A 198 -15.89 17.37 -5.69
CA LYS A 198 -16.59 16.60 -6.73
C LYS A 198 -15.68 16.33 -7.94
N ASN A 199 -14.90 17.32 -8.36
CA ASN A 199 -14.01 17.19 -9.50
C ASN A 199 -12.80 16.28 -9.21
N ALA A 200 -12.20 16.37 -8.01
CA ALA A 200 -11.13 15.47 -7.58
C ALA A 200 -11.61 14.01 -7.62
N ARG A 201 -12.82 13.75 -7.12
CA ARG A 201 -13.40 12.40 -7.11
C ARG A 201 -13.73 11.88 -8.52
N GLN A 202 -14.22 12.74 -9.41
CA GLN A 202 -14.45 12.38 -10.81
C GLN A 202 -13.13 12.07 -11.54
N ARG A 203 -12.09 12.89 -11.32
CA ARG A 203 -10.74 12.67 -11.84
C ARG A 203 -10.17 11.34 -11.35
N ASP A 204 -10.29 11.06 -10.05
CA ASP A 204 -9.83 9.82 -9.45
C ASP A 204 -10.52 8.59 -10.05
N LEU A 205 -11.85 8.62 -10.14
CA LEU A 205 -12.62 7.56 -10.78
C LEU A 205 -12.21 7.33 -12.24
N ALA A 206 -11.88 8.38 -12.99
CA ALA A 206 -11.39 8.27 -14.36
C ALA A 206 -10.03 7.55 -14.43
N VAL A 207 -9.10 7.85 -13.52
CA VAL A 207 -7.82 7.16 -13.40
C VAL A 207 -8.01 5.70 -13.00
N ASN A 208 -8.87 5.42 -12.02
CA ASN A 208 -9.20 4.06 -11.60
C ASN A 208 -9.79 3.21 -12.74
N LEU A 209 -10.71 3.77 -13.53
CA LEU A 209 -11.25 3.11 -14.72
C LEU A 209 -10.18 2.88 -15.79
N LYS A 210 -9.28 3.85 -15.99
CA LYS A 210 -8.15 3.71 -16.92
C LYS A 210 -7.17 2.62 -16.49
N ALA A 211 -6.97 2.44 -15.18
CA ALA A 211 -6.17 1.34 -14.64
C ALA A 211 -6.78 -0.04 -14.98
N ILE A 212 -8.11 -0.17 -14.92
CA ILE A 212 -8.82 -1.38 -15.35
C ILE A 212 -8.58 -1.65 -16.85
N ASP A 213 -8.65 -0.61 -17.69
CA ASP A 213 -8.33 -0.73 -19.12
C ASP A 213 -6.88 -1.19 -19.35
N PHE A 214 -5.92 -0.68 -18.58
CA PHE A 214 -4.52 -1.13 -18.66
C PHE A 214 -4.35 -2.61 -18.29
N VAL A 215 -5.15 -3.15 -17.35
CA VAL A 215 -5.16 -4.59 -17.06
C VAL A 215 -5.77 -5.38 -18.24
N ARG A 216 -6.88 -4.89 -18.81
CA ARG A 216 -7.50 -5.50 -19.99
C ARG A 216 -6.51 -5.61 -21.15
N GLU A 217 -5.73 -4.56 -21.39
CA GLU A 217 -4.72 -4.46 -22.45
C GLU A 217 -3.44 -5.26 -22.17
N GLY A 218 -3.26 -5.78 -20.96
CA GLY A 218 -2.03 -6.50 -20.55
C GLY A 218 -0.86 -5.58 -20.20
N THR A 219 -1.11 -4.29 -20.03
CA THR A 219 -0.11 -3.32 -19.52
C THR A 219 0.16 -3.56 -18.04
N ILE A 220 -0.88 -3.84 -17.26
CA ILE A 220 -0.81 -4.19 -15.85
C ILE A 220 -1.12 -5.67 -15.69
N ASP A 221 -0.26 -6.41 -14.99
CA ASP A 221 -0.41 -7.84 -14.74
C ASP A 221 -1.34 -8.12 -13.54
N TYR A 222 -1.32 -7.25 -12.54
CA TYR A 222 -2.24 -7.32 -11.40
C TYR A 222 -2.47 -5.92 -10.78
N LEU A 223 -3.72 -5.59 -10.51
CA LEU A 223 -4.15 -4.30 -9.98
C LEU A 223 -4.85 -4.49 -8.63
N VAL A 224 -4.51 -3.64 -7.68
CA VAL A 224 -5.27 -3.46 -6.44
C VAL A 224 -5.91 -2.06 -6.49
N LEU A 225 -7.23 -2.03 -6.60
CA LEU A 225 -8.05 -0.85 -6.38
C LEU A 225 -8.40 -0.81 -4.90
N SER A 226 -7.70 0.02 -4.14
CA SER A 226 -7.73 -0.03 -2.68
C SER A 226 -8.59 1.09 -2.10
N GLN A 227 -9.41 0.79 -1.11
CA GLN A 227 -10.30 1.76 -0.48
C GLN A 227 -9.63 2.34 0.76
N ASP A 228 -9.32 3.63 0.68
CA ASP A 228 -8.79 4.46 1.78
C ASP A 228 -9.93 4.97 2.66
N ASP A 229 -9.67 5.10 3.97
CA ASP A 229 -10.61 5.33 5.09
C ASP A 229 -12.08 5.39 4.69
N ALA A 230 -12.75 4.25 4.75
CA ALA A 230 -14.14 4.13 4.33
C ALA A 230 -15.13 4.20 5.50
N LYS A 231 -16.38 4.36 5.10
CA LYS A 231 -17.56 4.07 5.92
C LYS A 231 -18.46 3.10 5.17
N PRO A 232 -19.37 2.37 5.86
CA PRO A 232 -20.37 1.53 5.21
C PRO A 232 -21.32 2.26 4.25
N ARG A 233 -21.42 3.60 4.37
CA ARG A 233 -22.30 4.46 3.57
C ARG A 233 -21.54 5.69 3.07
N GLY A 234 -21.96 6.24 1.93
CA GLY A 234 -21.40 7.46 1.35
C GLY A 234 -21.17 7.38 -0.15
N ILE A 235 -20.72 8.50 -0.71
CA ILE A 235 -20.57 8.67 -2.16
C ILE A 235 -19.46 7.81 -2.76
N HIS A 236 -18.44 7.45 -1.98
CA HIS A 236 -17.36 6.53 -2.38
C HIS A 236 -17.89 5.12 -2.70
N VAL A 237 -19.01 4.71 -2.08
CA VAL A 237 -19.65 3.43 -2.35
C VAL A 237 -20.05 3.33 -3.83
N ALA A 238 -20.60 4.41 -4.41
CA ALA A 238 -20.99 4.40 -5.81
C ALA A 238 -19.77 4.25 -6.75
N ASP A 239 -18.64 4.86 -6.41
CA ASP A 239 -17.40 4.73 -7.17
C ASP A 239 -16.87 3.29 -7.08
N ARG A 240 -16.82 2.71 -5.87
CA ARG A 240 -16.44 1.31 -5.64
C ARG A 240 -17.32 0.34 -6.41
N GLU A 241 -18.65 0.45 -6.30
CA GLU A 241 -19.58 -0.44 -6.98
C GLU A 241 -19.48 -0.30 -8.51
N ARG A 242 -19.24 0.91 -9.02
CA ARG A 242 -18.97 1.12 -10.45
C ARG A 242 -17.69 0.40 -10.90
N LEU A 243 -16.62 0.48 -10.11
CA LEU A 243 -15.36 -0.21 -10.41
C LEU A 243 -15.55 -1.73 -10.37
N ILE A 244 -16.22 -2.26 -9.34
CA ILE A 244 -16.56 -3.69 -9.22
C ILE A 244 -17.39 -4.15 -10.44
N ALA A 245 -18.40 -3.39 -10.83
CA ALA A 245 -19.24 -3.70 -11.98
C ALA A 245 -18.42 -3.77 -13.28
N GLU A 246 -17.51 -2.82 -13.51
CA GLU A 246 -16.65 -2.83 -14.70
C GLU A 246 -15.65 -4.01 -14.69
N VAL A 247 -15.04 -4.32 -13.54
CA VAL A 247 -14.18 -5.50 -13.37
C VAL A 247 -14.91 -6.79 -13.70
N ASN A 248 -16.15 -6.94 -13.19
CA ASN A 248 -16.98 -8.11 -13.44
C ASN A 248 -17.40 -8.22 -14.91
N LYS A 249 -17.86 -7.11 -15.50
CA LYS A 249 -18.23 -7.02 -16.92
C LYS A 249 -17.09 -7.43 -17.84
N LEU A 250 -15.86 -7.02 -17.52
CA LEU A 250 -14.65 -7.37 -18.29
C LEU A 250 -14.04 -8.73 -17.89
N LYS A 251 -14.61 -9.42 -16.90
CA LYS A 251 -14.13 -10.72 -16.36
C LYS A 251 -12.68 -10.67 -15.89
N LEU A 252 -12.32 -9.61 -15.15
CA LEU A 252 -10.96 -9.34 -14.68
C LEU A 252 -10.72 -9.65 -13.19
N THR A 253 -11.65 -10.34 -12.53
CA THR A 253 -11.63 -10.62 -11.07
C THR A 253 -10.42 -11.42 -10.58
N ASP A 254 -9.72 -12.13 -11.46
CA ASP A 254 -8.49 -12.85 -11.13
C ASP A 254 -7.24 -11.97 -11.19
N ARG A 255 -7.33 -10.82 -11.87
CA ARG A 255 -6.24 -9.86 -12.08
C ARG A 255 -6.46 -8.52 -11.38
N ILE A 256 -7.66 -8.28 -10.86
CA ILE A 256 -8.02 -7.04 -10.18
C ILE A 256 -8.66 -7.38 -8.83
N ALA A 257 -8.09 -6.86 -7.75
CA ALA A 257 -8.70 -6.85 -6.43
C ALA A 257 -9.30 -5.47 -6.18
N VAL A 258 -10.54 -5.43 -5.69
CA VAL A 258 -11.13 -4.24 -5.06
C VAL A 258 -11.24 -4.57 -3.57
N GLN A 259 -10.48 -3.86 -2.72
CA GLN A 259 -10.34 -4.23 -1.31
C GLN A 259 -10.14 -3.00 -0.41
N PRO A 260 -10.34 -3.13 0.91
CA PRO A 260 -9.92 -2.13 1.87
C PRO A 260 -8.40 -2.00 1.98
N GLY A 261 -7.95 -0.94 2.66
CA GLY A 261 -6.54 -0.63 2.88
C GLY A 261 -5.95 0.30 1.82
N ALA A 262 -4.79 0.87 2.12
CA ALA A 262 -4.05 1.72 1.18
C ALA A 262 -2.55 1.67 1.45
N ASP A 263 -2.15 1.98 2.67
CA ASP A 263 -0.76 2.18 3.06
C ASP A 263 0.08 0.89 2.92
N GLU A 264 -0.52 -0.26 3.21
CA GLU A 264 0.09 -1.59 3.23
C GLU A 264 0.17 -2.27 1.86
N VAL A 265 -0.55 -1.75 0.85
CA VAL A 265 -0.74 -2.47 -0.42
C VAL A 265 0.57 -2.70 -1.16
N SER A 266 1.54 -1.79 -1.05
CA SER A 266 2.88 -1.98 -1.63
C SER A 266 3.61 -3.20 -1.03
N MET A 267 3.43 -3.48 0.25
CA MET A 267 3.95 -4.69 0.91
C MET A 267 3.22 -5.95 0.44
N LEU A 268 1.89 -5.87 0.24
CA LEU A 268 1.10 -6.99 -0.30
C LEU A 268 1.53 -7.35 -1.73
N LEU A 269 1.72 -6.33 -2.58
CA LEU A 269 2.21 -6.50 -3.96
C LEU A 269 3.65 -7.00 -4.01
N LEU A 270 4.50 -6.59 -3.06
CA LEU A 270 5.84 -7.14 -2.91
C LEU A 270 5.79 -8.63 -2.56
N ALA A 271 4.99 -9.03 -1.57
CA ALA A 271 4.79 -10.44 -1.25
C ALA A 271 4.33 -11.24 -2.48
N ARG A 272 3.40 -10.69 -3.26
CA ARG A 272 2.94 -11.29 -4.53
C ARG A 272 4.07 -11.47 -5.54
N ALA A 273 4.88 -10.44 -5.73
CA ALA A 273 6.01 -10.47 -6.64
C ALA A 273 7.02 -11.57 -6.24
N LEU A 274 7.36 -11.66 -4.95
CA LEU A 274 8.29 -12.66 -4.44
C LEU A 274 7.72 -14.08 -4.50
N ASN A 275 6.46 -14.25 -4.08
CA ASN A 275 5.75 -15.53 -4.20
C ASN A 275 5.77 -16.03 -5.64
N ARG A 276 5.47 -15.17 -6.62
CA ARG A 276 5.57 -15.51 -8.05
C ARG A 276 7.01 -15.84 -8.46
N ARG A 277 7.99 -15.01 -8.05
CA ARG A 277 9.41 -15.15 -8.44
C ARG A 277 10.02 -16.48 -7.96
N PHE A 278 9.62 -16.93 -6.78
CA PHE A 278 10.07 -18.18 -6.16
C PHE A 278 9.10 -19.35 -6.39
N ASN A 279 8.10 -19.19 -7.26
CA ASN A 279 7.09 -20.20 -7.57
C ASN A 279 6.42 -20.78 -6.30
N PHE A 280 6.10 -19.90 -5.37
CA PHE A 280 5.51 -20.22 -4.07
C PHE A 280 4.11 -19.59 -3.96
N SER A 281 3.15 -20.34 -3.44
CA SER A 281 1.80 -19.86 -3.15
C SER A 281 1.41 -20.41 -1.77
N PRO A 282 1.76 -19.69 -0.69
CA PRO A 282 1.56 -20.19 0.67
C PRO A 282 0.09 -20.49 0.94
N ARG A 283 -0.19 -21.61 1.59
CA ARG A 283 -1.50 -21.89 2.18
C ARG A 283 -1.55 -21.29 3.59
N ILE A 284 -2.41 -20.31 3.80
CA ILE A 284 -2.48 -19.54 5.05
C ILE A 284 -3.79 -19.87 5.76
N LYS A 285 -3.71 -20.20 7.05
CA LYS A 285 -4.90 -20.24 7.92
C LYS A 285 -4.86 -19.03 8.85
N ALA A 286 -5.89 -18.19 8.79
CA ALA A 286 -6.09 -17.15 9.79
C ALA A 286 -6.63 -17.76 11.10
N VAL A 287 -6.07 -17.31 12.22
CA VAL A 287 -6.49 -17.67 13.59
C VAL A 287 -6.75 -16.38 14.33
N TYR A 288 -7.97 -16.17 14.79
CA TYR A 288 -8.39 -14.93 15.42
C TYR A 288 -8.36 -15.06 16.95
N SER A 289 -7.96 -14.00 17.65
CA SER A 289 -8.03 -13.98 19.12
C SER A 289 -9.46 -13.99 19.66
N SER A 290 -10.41 -13.54 18.84
CA SER A 290 -11.84 -13.47 19.11
C SER A 290 -12.65 -13.58 17.81
N GLU A 291 -13.58 -14.54 17.75
CA GLU A 291 -14.52 -14.68 16.62
C GLU A 291 -15.50 -13.51 16.54
N GLU A 292 -15.82 -12.88 17.68
CA GLU A 292 -16.65 -11.69 17.71
C GLU A 292 -15.93 -10.53 17.00
N SER A 293 -14.68 -10.25 17.36
CA SER A 293 -13.86 -9.22 16.70
C SER A 293 -13.64 -9.53 15.22
N ALA A 294 -13.43 -10.79 14.85
CA ALA A 294 -13.25 -11.21 13.45
C ALA A 294 -14.45 -10.86 12.55
N ASN A 295 -15.67 -10.82 13.12
CA ASN A 295 -16.90 -10.53 12.40
C ASN A 295 -17.36 -9.06 12.51
N LYS A 296 -16.60 -8.22 13.21
CA LYS A 296 -16.88 -6.78 13.33
C LYS A 296 -16.17 -6.00 12.22
N VAL A 297 -16.81 -4.92 11.79
CA VAL A 297 -16.17 -3.88 10.97
C VAL A 297 -15.28 -3.05 11.88
N MET A 298 -13.99 -3.00 11.57
CA MET A 298 -13.01 -2.24 12.34
C MET A 298 -13.09 -0.74 12.01
N PRO A 299 -12.55 0.15 12.87
CA PRO A 299 -12.45 1.57 12.55
C PRO A 299 -11.78 1.81 11.20
N PHE A 300 -12.30 2.78 10.44
CA PHE A 300 -11.83 3.15 9.08
C PHE A 300 -12.02 2.10 7.98
N GLU A 301 -12.61 0.95 8.30
CA GLU A 301 -12.93 -0.13 7.36
C GLU A 301 -14.41 -0.13 6.94
N ASP A 302 -14.72 -0.81 5.84
CA ASP A 302 -16.09 -1.01 5.34
C ASP A 302 -16.53 -2.48 5.26
N ARG A 303 -15.68 -3.39 5.76
CA ARG A 303 -15.87 -4.85 5.79
C ARG A 303 -15.46 -5.43 7.13
N ALA A 304 -15.93 -6.64 7.43
CA ALA A 304 -15.52 -7.33 8.64
C ALA A 304 -14.02 -7.65 8.61
N LEU A 305 -13.36 -7.66 9.77
CA LEU A 305 -11.92 -7.94 9.87
C LEU A 305 -11.51 -9.20 9.10
N ARG A 306 -12.28 -10.28 9.19
CA ARG A 306 -11.98 -11.53 8.46
C ARG A 306 -11.98 -11.36 6.94
N GLU A 307 -12.82 -10.48 6.41
CA GLU A 307 -12.89 -10.21 4.98
C GLU A 307 -11.66 -9.42 4.55
N THR A 308 -11.27 -8.39 5.32
CA THR A 308 -10.02 -7.64 5.09
C THR A 308 -8.80 -8.56 5.10
N VAL A 309 -8.70 -9.47 6.08
CA VAL A 309 -7.64 -10.49 6.13
C VAL A 309 -7.67 -11.39 4.90
N SER A 310 -8.86 -11.83 4.46
CA SER A 310 -9.02 -12.66 3.25
C SER A 310 -8.53 -11.92 1.99
N PHE A 311 -8.86 -10.63 1.86
CA PHE A 311 -8.37 -9.79 0.77
C PHE A 311 -6.84 -9.69 0.78
N HIS A 312 -6.23 -9.44 1.93
CA HIS A 312 -4.79 -9.32 2.06
C HIS A 312 -4.07 -10.62 1.71
N VAL A 313 -4.55 -11.76 2.22
CA VAL A 313 -4.03 -13.09 1.87
C VAL A 313 -4.09 -13.30 0.36
N LYS A 314 -5.24 -13.03 -0.28
CA LYS A 314 -5.40 -13.17 -1.74
C LYS A 314 -4.50 -12.21 -2.52
N ALA A 315 -4.30 -10.98 -2.05
CA ALA A 315 -3.46 -9.95 -2.68
C ALA A 315 -1.97 -10.33 -2.69
N THR A 316 -1.51 -11.19 -1.77
CA THR A 316 -0.14 -11.76 -1.81
C THR A 316 0.03 -12.94 -2.77
N GLY A 317 -1.04 -13.43 -3.41
CA GLY A 317 -1.01 -14.64 -4.25
C GLY A 317 -1.03 -15.93 -3.45
N SER A 318 -1.31 -15.83 -2.15
CA SER A 318 -1.49 -16.95 -1.23
C SER A 318 -2.90 -17.53 -1.33
N LYS A 319 -3.10 -18.73 -0.76
CA LYS A 319 -4.40 -19.41 -0.69
C LYS A 319 -4.84 -19.52 0.76
N GLU A 320 -6.06 -19.11 1.06
CA GLU A 320 -6.60 -19.31 2.40
C GLU A 320 -7.08 -20.76 2.60
N VAL A 321 -6.79 -21.34 3.76
CA VAL A 321 -7.22 -22.70 4.15
C VAL A 321 -7.84 -22.70 5.54
N LYS A 322 -8.73 -23.66 5.80
CA LYS A 322 -9.52 -23.73 7.04
C LYS A 322 -8.83 -24.51 8.17
N ASN A 323 -7.92 -25.42 7.81
CA ASN A 323 -7.38 -26.42 8.73
C ASN A 323 -5.85 -26.29 8.85
N ASP A 324 -5.33 -26.44 10.07
CA ASP A 324 -3.90 -26.33 10.37
C ASP A 324 -3.06 -27.33 9.55
N ALA A 325 -3.58 -28.55 9.36
CA ALA A 325 -2.90 -29.60 8.60
C ALA A 325 -2.68 -29.25 7.11
N GLN A 326 -3.44 -28.28 6.59
CA GLN A 326 -3.31 -27.80 5.21
C GLN A 326 -2.49 -26.52 5.12
N ALA A 327 -2.14 -25.90 6.24
CA ALA A 327 -1.50 -24.59 6.28
C ALA A 327 0.02 -24.72 6.22
N ASP A 328 0.64 -23.95 5.33
CA ASP A 328 2.10 -23.72 5.32
C ASP A 328 2.48 -22.64 6.35
N LEU A 329 1.52 -21.77 6.68
CA LEU A 329 1.65 -20.65 7.63
C LEU A 329 0.34 -20.46 8.41
N LEU A 330 0.44 -20.27 9.73
CA LEU A 330 -0.68 -19.79 10.54
C LEU A 330 -0.55 -18.28 10.74
N PHE A 331 -1.60 -17.55 10.40
CA PHE A 331 -1.67 -16.11 10.58
C PHE A 331 -2.53 -15.77 11.80
N TYR A 332 -1.88 -15.44 12.90
CA TYR A 332 -2.52 -15.07 14.15
C TYR A 332 -2.91 -13.60 14.15
N VAL A 333 -4.21 -13.33 14.17
CA VAL A 333 -4.79 -11.98 14.14
C VAL A 333 -5.31 -11.66 15.54
N TYR A 334 -4.55 -10.84 16.25
CA TYR A 334 -4.90 -10.38 17.59
C TYR A 334 -5.72 -9.09 17.51
N ALA A 335 -6.96 -9.13 17.95
CA ALA A 335 -7.90 -8.00 17.97
C ALA A 335 -8.64 -7.88 19.31
N SER A 336 -8.01 -8.37 20.38
CA SER A 336 -8.58 -8.51 21.72
C SER A 336 -7.76 -7.77 22.78
N ARG A 337 -7.09 -6.68 22.39
CA ARG A 337 -6.15 -5.90 23.24
C ARG A 337 -6.72 -5.49 24.61
N PHE A 338 -8.03 -5.25 24.68
CA PHE A 338 -8.70 -4.77 25.88
C PHE A 338 -9.36 -5.88 26.71
N GLU A 339 -9.26 -7.14 26.28
CA GLU A 339 -9.77 -8.29 27.01
C GLU A 339 -8.71 -8.77 28.04
N PRO A 340 -8.98 -8.73 29.35
CA PRO A 340 -8.00 -9.10 30.38
C PRO A 340 -7.48 -10.53 30.21
N GLY A 341 -6.16 -10.72 30.24
CA GLY A 341 -5.51 -12.04 30.14
C GLY A 341 -5.51 -12.65 28.74
N ARG A 342 -6.12 -11.98 27.74
CA ARG A 342 -6.25 -12.54 26.40
C ARG A 342 -4.94 -12.50 25.61
N ALA A 343 -4.11 -11.48 25.83
CA ALA A 343 -2.78 -11.39 25.22
C ALA A 343 -1.90 -12.59 25.62
N GLU A 344 -1.84 -12.90 26.92
CA GLU A 344 -1.01 -13.97 27.47
C GLU A 344 -1.50 -15.34 27.00
N SER A 345 -2.82 -15.56 27.01
CA SER A 345 -3.39 -16.83 26.54
C SER A 345 -3.19 -17.01 25.03
N PHE A 346 -3.30 -15.96 24.21
CA PHE A 346 -3.07 -16.05 22.76
C PHE A 346 -1.59 -16.27 22.45
N ALA A 347 -0.68 -15.67 23.22
CA ALA A 347 0.75 -15.93 23.13
C ALA A 347 1.10 -17.39 23.46
N ARG A 348 0.45 -18.00 24.46
CA ARG A 348 0.61 -19.44 24.77
C ARG A 348 0.14 -20.33 23.63
N GLU A 349 -0.99 -20.00 23.00
CA GLU A 349 -1.48 -20.72 21.81
C GLU A 349 -0.47 -20.66 20.65
N ILE A 350 0.14 -19.49 20.42
CA ILE A 350 1.22 -19.31 19.43
C ILE A 350 2.43 -20.18 19.79
N GLU A 351 2.86 -20.15 21.05
CA GLU A 351 4.01 -20.92 21.54
C GLU A 351 3.81 -22.43 21.32
N GLU A 352 2.61 -22.95 21.59
CA GLU A 352 2.26 -24.35 21.34
C GLU A 352 2.36 -24.74 19.87
N LYS A 353 1.95 -23.86 18.95
CA LYS A 353 2.09 -24.12 17.51
C LYS A 353 3.54 -24.07 17.05
N ILE A 354 4.34 -23.13 17.56
CA ILE A 354 5.77 -23.06 17.28
C ILE A 354 6.47 -24.35 17.73
N LYS A 355 6.16 -24.86 18.93
CA LYS A 355 6.68 -26.15 19.44
C LYS A 355 6.30 -27.35 18.56
N LYS A 356 5.17 -27.27 17.85
CA LYS A 356 4.73 -28.27 16.86
C LYS A 356 5.34 -28.08 15.47
N GLY A 357 6.23 -27.11 15.30
CA GLY A 357 6.93 -26.82 14.03
C GLY A 357 6.13 -25.96 13.05
N ASN A 358 4.98 -25.39 13.46
CA ASN A 358 4.23 -24.49 12.60
C ASN A 358 4.97 -23.16 12.41
N ARG A 359 4.94 -22.63 11.19
CA ARG A 359 5.38 -21.26 10.89
C ARG A 359 4.25 -20.29 11.22
N ILE A 360 4.59 -19.19 11.88
CA ILE A 360 3.62 -18.23 12.40
C ILE A 360 3.92 -16.82 11.88
N VAL A 361 2.87 -16.08 11.53
CA VAL A 361 2.89 -14.61 11.44
C VAL A 361 1.83 -14.08 12.41
N VAL A 362 2.11 -12.93 13.03
CA VAL A 362 1.20 -12.29 13.97
C VAL A 362 0.89 -10.87 13.48
N ALA A 363 -0.37 -10.49 13.51
CA ALA A 363 -0.80 -9.09 13.41
C ALA A 363 -1.51 -8.69 14.71
N ASP A 364 -1.07 -7.58 15.30
CA ASP A 364 -1.74 -6.93 16.42
C ASP A 364 -2.54 -5.75 15.87
N ILE A 365 -3.86 -5.87 15.93
CA ILE A 365 -4.84 -4.94 15.38
C ILE A 365 -5.44 -4.16 16.55
N ASP A 366 -5.45 -2.83 16.47
CA ASP A 366 -6.18 -1.99 17.41
C ASP A 366 -7.68 -1.99 17.06
N PRO A 367 -8.56 -2.63 17.85
CA PRO A 367 -9.98 -2.70 17.53
C PRO A 367 -10.73 -1.38 17.81
N LYS A 368 -10.11 -0.39 18.47
CA LYS A 368 -10.73 0.91 18.78
C LYS A 368 -10.32 2.02 17.82
N GLY A 369 -9.14 1.90 17.19
CA GLY A 369 -8.62 2.91 16.28
C GLY A 369 -8.08 4.16 17.01
N ASP A 370 -7.76 4.02 18.30
CA ASP A 370 -7.16 5.07 19.12
C ASP A 370 -5.65 5.19 18.85
N VAL A 371 -5.05 4.16 18.24
CA VAL A 371 -3.65 4.13 17.82
C VAL A 371 -3.58 4.16 16.30
N GLN A 372 -3.39 5.34 15.71
CA GLN A 372 -2.98 5.45 14.31
C GLN A 372 -1.46 5.30 14.23
N GLY A 373 -1.00 4.27 13.52
CA GLY A 373 0.42 4.06 13.26
C GLY A 373 0.95 5.18 12.34
N GLY A 374 1.71 6.10 12.91
CA GLY A 374 2.43 7.18 12.20
C GLY A 374 3.84 7.32 12.71
#